data_AF-A0A660Z8V6-F1
#
_entry.id   AF-A0A660Z8V6-F1
#
_cell.length_a   1.000
_cell.length_b   1.000
_cell.length_c   1.000
_cell.angle_alpha   90.00
_cell.angle_beta   90.00
_cell.angle_gamma   90.00
#
_symmetry.space_group_name_H-M   'P 1'
#
loop_
_entity.id
_entity.type
_entity.pdbx_description
1 polymer ?
#
loop_
_entity_poly.entity_id
_entity_poly.type
_entity_poly.pdbx_seq_one_letter_code
_entity_poly.pdbx_strand_id
1 'polypeptide(L)'
;GIISKELRRRLRIQELEVTTGLAGEDPRFTVGFYLSRNFYLRYTHDILAVEKDVFQARYRLSRRVSLYAERDKEGAFSAGLELTLRF
;
A
#
# COMPACT_ATOMS: atom_id res chain seq x y z
N GLY A 1 17.06 11.07 2.53
CA GLY A 1 16.24 9.98 1.98
C GLY A 1 16.50 9.83 0.49
N ILE A 2 17.02 8.68 0.06
CA ILE A 2 17.60 8.40 -1.26
C ILE A 2 16.49 8.06 -2.29
N ILE A 3 15.51 8.96 -2.47
CA ILE A 3 14.58 8.87 -3.61
C ILE A 3 14.54 10.23 -4.28
N SER A 4 14.96 10.25 -5.56
CA SER A 4 15.02 11.44 -6.38
C SER A 4 13.63 12.10 -6.48
N LYS A 5 13.59 13.44 -6.45
CA LYS A 5 12.34 14.22 -6.61
C LYS A 5 11.59 13.84 -7.89
N GLU A 6 12.33 13.44 -8.92
CA GLU A 6 11.81 13.00 -10.21
C GLU A 6 10.97 11.71 -10.10
N LEU A 7 11.45 10.73 -9.33
CA LEU A 7 10.74 9.47 -9.11
C LEU A 7 9.43 9.69 -8.33
N ARG A 8 9.45 10.53 -7.30
CA ARG A 8 8.24 10.91 -6.53
C ARG A 8 7.20 11.60 -7.41
N ARG A 9 7.64 12.44 -8.35
CA ARG A 9 6.75 13.20 -9.24
C ARG A 9 6.08 12.32 -10.30
N ARG A 10 6.83 11.37 -10.88
CA ARG A 10 6.30 10.47 -11.93
C ARG A 10 5.42 9.36 -11.37
N LEU A 11 5.83 8.74 -10.26
CA LEU A 11 5.11 7.62 -9.65
C LEU A 11 4.06 8.08 -8.62
N ARG A 12 3.95 9.38 -8.33
CA ARG A 12 3.07 9.96 -7.30
C ARG A 12 3.16 9.17 -5.98
N ILE A 13 4.39 8.79 -5.62
CA ILE A 13 4.71 8.02 -4.40
C ILE A 13 4.32 8.88 -3.22
N GLN A 14 3.28 8.47 -2.50
CA GLN A 14 2.83 9.15 -1.27
C GLN A 14 3.35 8.46 -0.02
N GLU A 15 3.65 7.17 -0.11
CA GLU A 15 4.01 6.37 1.05
C GLU A 15 5.24 5.54 0.71
N LEU A 16 6.28 5.77 1.49
CA LEU A 16 7.47 4.94 1.52
C LEU A 16 7.80 4.78 2.99
N GLU A 17 7.46 3.64 3.55
CA GLU A 17 7.74 3.30 4.93
C GLU A 17 8.73 2.14 4.93
N VAL A 18 9.86 2.38 5.58
CA VAL A 18 10.87 1.36 5.81
C VAL A 18 10.96 1.21 7.31
N THR A 19 10.32 0.17 7.84
CA THR A 19 10.41 -0.15 9.26
C THR A 19 11.62 -1.05 9.42
N THR A 20 12.74 -0.46 9.83
CA THR A 20 13.93 -1.24 10.24
C THR A 20 13.69 -1.69 11.68
N GLY A 21 13.65 -3.00 11.92
CA GLY A 21 13.28 -3.67 13.17
C GLY A 21 14.14 -3.40 14.41
N LEU A 22 14.54 -2.15 14.67
CA LEU A 22 15.35 -1.72 15.80
C LEU A 22 14.63 -1.85 17.17
N ALA A 23 13.35 -2.22 17.16
CA ALA A 23 12.49 -2.34 18.35
C ALA A 23 11.82 -3.73 18.51
N GLY A 24 12.37 -4.77 17.87
CA GLY A 24 11.82 -6.14 17.97
C GLY A 24 10.62 -6.42 17.05
N GLU A 25 10.30 -5.51 16.14
CA GLU A 25 9.39 -5.78 15.02
C GLU A 25 10.16 -6.33 13.82
N ASP A 26 9.57 -7.28 13.09
CA ASP A 26 10.14 -7.75 11.84
C ASP A 26 10.26 -6.59 10.85
N PRO A 27 11.40 -6.46 10.14
CA PRO A 27 11.60 -5.35 9.23
C PRO A 27 10.68 -5.49 8.02
N ARG A 28 9.90 -4.44 7.76
CA ARG A 28 8.91 -4.41 6.68
C ARG A 28 9.16 -3.23 5.77
N PHE A 29 8.91 -3.46 4.49
CA PHE A 29 9.04 -2.48 3.42
C PHE A 29 7.67 -2.24 2.81
N THR A 30 7.11 -1.05 3.02
CA THR A 30 5.82 -0.64 2.44
C THR A 30 6.02 0.45 1.40
N VAL A 31 5.50 0.22 0.20
CA VAL A 31 5.47 1.17 -0.90
C VAL A 31 4.02 1.41 -1.30
N GLY A 32 3.58 2.66 -1.15
CA GLY A 32 2.25 3.10 -1.57
C GLY A 32 2.35 4.22 -2.61
N PHE A 33 1.68 4.02 -3.75
CA PHE A 33 1.71 4.97 -4.85
C PHE A 33 0.37 5.05 -5.59
N TYR A 34 0.14 6.21 -6.22
CA TYR A 34 -1.05 6.46 -7.02
C TYR A 34 -0.73 6.32 -8.51
N LEU A 35 -1.20 5.23 -9.14
CA LEU A 35 -1.15 5.10 -10.60
C LEU A 35 -2.00 6.16 -11.30
N SER A 36 -3.10 6.57 -10.67
CA SER A 36 -3.98 7.64 -11.18
C SER A 36 -4.60 8.43 -10.02
N ARG A 37 -5.44 9.44 -10.31
CA ARG A 37 -6.16 10.18 -9.25
C ARG A 37 -7.13 9.30 -8.45
N ASN A 38 -7.54 8.17 -9.02
CA ASN A 38 -8.54 7.27 -8.46
C ASN A 38 -7.97 5.90 -8.10
N PHE A 39 -6.76 5.56 -8.53
CA PHE A 39 -6.17 4.23 -8.31
C PHE A 39 -4.93 4.34 -7.43
N TYR A 40 -4.98 3.68 -6.28
CA TYR A 40 -3.91 3.58 -5.30
C TYR A 40 -3.48 2.12 -5.18
N LEU A 41 -2.17 1.89 -5.15
CA LEU A 41 -1.58 0.59 -4.94
C LEU A 41 -0.63 0.65 -3.75
N ARG A 42 -0.76 -0.30 -2.84
CA ARG A 42 0.13 -0.54 -1.72
C ARG A 42 0.73 -1.92 -1.82
N TYR A 43 2.02 -2.00 -1.61
CA TYR A 43 2.79 -3.21 -1.55
C TYR A 43 3.54 -3.24 -0.24
N THR A 44 3.44 -4.32 0.51
CA THR A 44 4.17 -4.52 1.76
C THR A 44 4.91 -5.85 1.68
N HIS A 45 6.23 -5.80 1.86
CA HIS A 45 7.13 -6.94 1.86
C HIS A 45 7.88 -7.03 3.18
N ASP A 46 7.86 -8.19 3.82
CA ASP A 46 8.64 -8.43 5.02
C ASP A 46 10.06 -8.84 4.59
N ILE A 47 11.07 -8.06 4.98
CA ILE A 47 12.45 -8.19 4.46
C ILE A 47 13.14 -9.45 5.01
N LEU A 48 12.78 -9.89 6.23
CA LEU A 48 13.39 -11.03 6.90
C LEU A 48 12.50 -12.28 6.95
N ALA A 49 11.19 -12.15 6.71
CA ALA A 49 10.28 -13.28 6.72
C ALA A 49 10.14 -13.84 5.30
N VAL A 50 10.15 -15.17 5.16
CA VAL A 50 9.72 -15.87 3.92
C VAL A 50 8.18 -15.86 3.82
N GLU A 51 7.53 -14.81 4.33
CA GLU A 51 6.09 -14.65 4.26
C GLU A 51 5.71 -14.05 2.90
N LYS A 52 4.47 -14.32 2.49
CA LYS A 52 3.98 -13.85 1.19
C LYS A 52 3.74 -12.35 1.25
N ASP A 53 4.13 -11.69 0.17
CA ASP A 53 3.90 -10.26 -0.01
C ASP A 53 2.42 -9.88 0.12
N VAL A 54 2.17 -8.81 0.88
CA VAL A 54 0.86 -8.20 1.01
C VAL A 54 0.68 -7.16 -0.09
N PHE A 55 -0.41 -7.29 -0.83
CA PHE A 55 -0.77 -6.34 -1.88
C PHE A 55 -2.12 -5.74 -1.55
N GLN A 56 -2.30 -4.45 -1.80
CA GLN A 56 -3.61 -3.82 -1.73
C GLN A 56 -3.76 -2.87 -2.91
N ALA A 57 -4.80 -3.09 -3.70
CA ALA A 57 -5.23 -2.19 -4.76
C ALA A 57 -6.54 -1.55 -4.34
N ARG A 58 -6.64 -0.23 -4.50
CA ARG A 58 -7.85 0.53 -4.16
C ARG A 58 -8.22 1.45 -5.30
N TYR A 59 -9.47 1.35 -5.73
CA TYR A 59 -10.05 2.18 -6.77
C TYR A 59 -11.20 3.03 -6.23
N ARG A 60 -11.03 4.34 -6.28
CA ARG A 60 -12.06 5.30 -5.87
C ARG A 60 -13.12 5.44 -6.95
N LEU A 61 -14.33 4.97 -6.66
CA LEU A 61 -15.51 5.14 -7.51
C LEU A 61 -16.12 6.53 -7.33
N SER A 62 -16.18 7.02 -6.10
CA SER A 62 -16.69 8.35 -5.78
C SER A 62 -15.98 8.91 -4.55
N ARG A 63 -16.33 10.13 -4.13
CA ARG A 63 -15.78 10.74 -2.90
C ARG A 63 -16.03 9.92 -1.63
N ARG A 64 -17.03 9.02 -1.65
CA ARG A 64 -17.45 8.22 -0.48
C ARG A 64 -17.37 6.71 -0.71
N VAL A 65 -17.10 6.28 -1.94
CA VAL A 65 -17.13 4.86 -2.31
C VAL A 65 -15.81 4.51 -2.98
N SER A 66 -15.16 3.47 -2.46
CA SER A 66 -13.99 2.86 -3.09
C SER A 66 -14.18 1.36 -3.19
N LEU A 67 -13.63 0.75 -4.22
CA LEU A 67 -13.38 -0.68 -4.28
C LEU A 67 -11.98 -0.93 -3.72
N TYR A 68 -11.80 -2.01 -3.00
CA TYR A 68 -10.49 -2.51 -2.64
C TYR A 68 -10.38 -3.98 -3.00
N ALA A 69 -9.16 -4.40 -3.32
CA ALA A 69 -8.75 -5.77 -3.39
C ALA A 69 -7.44 -5.87 -2.63
N GLU A 70 -7.30 -6.90 -1.79
CA GLU A 70 -6.07 -7.14 -1.06
C GLU A 70 -5.71 -8.61 -1.09
N ARG A 71 -4.42 -8.85 -0.93
CA ARG A 71 -3.85 -10.15 -0.66
C ARG A 71 -3.18 -10.05 0.71
N ASP A 72 -3.62 -10.87 1.64
CA ASP A 72 -3.06 -10.89 2.99
C ASP A 72 -1.73 -11.68 3.07
N LYS A 73 -1.17 -11.75 4.27
CA LYS A 73 0.10 -12.43 4.57
C LYS A 73 0.02 -13.95 4.38
N GLU A 74 -1.16 -14.55 4.53
CA GLU A 74 -1.41 -15.97 4.28
C GLU A 74 -1.53 -16.27 2.77
N GLY A 75 -1.71 -15.20 1.99
CA GLY A 75 -1.86 -15.21 0.55
C GLY A 75 -3.31 -15.35 0.10
N ALA A 76 -4.28 -15.20 1.00
CA ALA A 76 -5.68 -15.17 0.65
C ALA A 76 -6.03 -13.81 0.03
N PHE A 77 -6.91 -13.85 -0.97
CA PHE A 77 -7.37 -12.67 -1.66
C PHE A 77 -8.74 -12.26 -1.12
N SER A 78 -8.88 -10.99 -0.76
CA SER A 78 -10.16 -10.40 -0.39
C SER A 78 -10.45 -9.20 -1.30
N ALA A 79 -11.73 -8.93 -1.55
CA ALA A 79 -12.15 -7.76 -2.30
C ALA A 79 -13.46 -7.25 -1.72
N GLY A 80 -13.63 -5.93 -1.71
CA GLY A 80 -14.79 -5.31 -1.08
C GLY A 80 -15.02 -3.88 -1.50
N LEU A 81 -16.14 -3.35 -1.00
CA LEU A 81 -16.51 -1.95 -1.11
C LEU A 81 -16.24 -1.26 0.22
N GLU A 82 -15.48 -0.17 0.16
CA GLU A 82 -15.22 0.73 1.27
C GLU A 82 -16.16 1.94 1.14
N LEU A 83 -17.00 2.14 2.15
CA LEU A 83 -17.88 3.30 2.27
C LEU A 83 -17.33 4.25 3.33
N THR A 84 -16.91 5.44 2.92
CA THR A 84 -16.45 6.48 3.84
C THR A 84 -17.62 7.38 4.22
N LEU A 85 -18.10 7.23 5.45
CA LEU A 85 -19.04 8.17 6.07
C LEU A 85 -18.24 9.31 6.71
N ARG A 86 -18.48 10.55 6.26
CA ARG A 86 -17.96 11.76 6.90
C ARG A 86 -19.14 12.43 7.61
N PHE A 87 -19.02 12.60 8.92
CA PHE A 87 -19.93 13.40 9.74
C PHE A 87 -19.35 14.80 9.92
#